data_AF-A0A0N4YFY8-F1
#
_entry.id   AF-A0A0N4YFY8-F1
#
_cell.length_a   1.000
_cell.length_b   1.000
_cell.length_c   1.000
_cell.angle_alpha   90.00
_cell.angle_beta   90.00
_cell.angle_gamma   90.00
#
_symmetry.space_group_name_H-M   'P 1'
#
loop_
_entity.id
_entity.type
_entity.pdbx_description
1 polymer ?
#
loop_
_entity_poly.entity_id
_entity_poly.type
_entity_poly.pdbx_seq_one_letter_code
_entity_poly.pdbx_strand_id
1 'polypeptide(L)'
;MLPHKALYKTLCKIGDAVVYPILPAFAQPAWNHPAGPKTIFFWAPLIKWCLVIAGLADLARPPQKLSASQNAALTATGAVWTRYSFVIIPKNYSLASVNFFVMCCGLTQLGRIAHYRVLYPILPDFAKPIWDHPAGMKTIFFWAPLIKWGLVIAGLADLARPPEKLSPTQNAALAATGAIWTRYSFVIIPKNYSLASVNFFVMCSGVGQLCRIAHYR
;
A
#
# COMPACT_ATOMS: atom_id res chain seq x y z
N MET A 1 -15.24 21.83 40.42
CA MET A 1 -14.73 21.22 39.17
C MET A 1 -14.16 19.85 39.52
N LEU A 2 -14.40 18.79 38.73
CA LEU A 2 -13.84 17.47 39.02
C LEU A 2 -12.29 17.52 38.96
N PRO A 3 -11.55 16.84 39.87
CA PRO A 3 -10.09 16.92 39.95
C PRO A 3 -9.36 16.67 38.62
N HIS A 4 -9.81 15.68 37.85
CA HIS A 4 -9.23 15.37 36.54
C HIS A 4 -9.41 16.48 35.50
N LYS A 5 -10.53 17.22 35.53
CA LYS A 5 -10.76 18.37 34.64
C LYS A 5 -9.85 19.54 35.01
N ALA A 6 -9.54 19.72 36.29
CA ALA A 6 -8.63 20.76 36.75
C ALA A 6 -7.19 20.44 36.31
N LEU A 7 -6.74 19.21 36.56
CA LEU A 7 -5.43 18.73 36.11
C LEU A 7 -5.26 18.88 34.59
N TYR A 8 -6.24 18.43 33.80
CA TYR A 8 -6.23 18.57 32.34
C TYR A 8 -6.06 20.03 31.89
N LYS A 9 -6.83 20.96 32.45
CA LYS A 9 -6.73 22.38 32.10
C LYS A 9 -5.35 22.96 32.47
N THR A 10 -4.82 22.60 33.64
CA THR A 10 -3.49 23.03 34.07
C THR A 10 -2.41 22.53 33.11
N LEU A 11 -2.46 21.25 32.74
CA LEU A 11 -1.51 20.67 31.78
C LEU A 11 -1.61 21.32 30.39
N CYS A 12 -2.82 21.59 29.90
CA CYS A 12 -3.00 22.30 28.62
C CYS A 12 -2.41 23.71 28.67
N LYS A 13 -2.62 24.46 29.77
CA LYS A 13 -2.05 25.80 29.95
C LYS A 13 -0.52 25.79 29.98
N ILE A 14 0.07 24.82 30.67
CA ILE A 14 1.53 24.64 30.68
C ILE A 14 2.03 24.31 29.28
N GLY A 15 1.37 23.38 28.58
CA GLY A 15 1.71 23.03 27.20
C GLY A 15 1.64 24.24 26.26
N ASP A 16 0.60 25.07 26.39
CA ASP A 16 0.46 26.30 25.62
C ASP A 16 1.60 27.29 25.90
N ALA A 17 1.95 27.51 27.17
CA ALA A 17 3.04 28.41 27.54
C ALA A 17 4.41 27.97 27.00
N VAL A 18 4.64 26.65 26.90
CA VAL A 18 5.91 26.09 26.40
C VAL A 18 5.94 26.01 24.87
N VAL A 19 4.82 25.65 24.24
CA VAL A 19 4.79 25.32 22.79
C VAL A 19 4.52 26.55 21.93
N TYR A 20 3.65 27.48 22.32
CA TYR A 20 3.34 28.66 21.48
C TYR A 20 4.56 29.52 21.10
N PRO A 21 5.56 29.75 21.97
CA PRO A 21 6.74 30.53 21.62
C PRO A 21 7.57 29.93 20.48
N ILE A 22 7.51 28.61 20.29
CA ILE A 22 8.29 27.87 19.29
C ILE A 22 7.43 27.35 18.12
N LEU A 23 6.11 27.49 18.19
CA LEU A 23 5.19 26.90 17.22
C LEU A 23 4.99 27.83 16.02
N PRO A 24 5.39 27.41 14.79
CA PRO A 24 5.16 28.19 13.59
C PRO A 24 3.67 28.48 13.37
N ALA A 25 3.34 29.62 12.77
CA ALA A 25 1.96 30.03 12.54
C ALA A 25 1.12 28.98 11.79
N PHE A 26 1.72 28.26 10.82
CA PHE A 26 1.03 27.19 10.08
C PHE A 26 0.69 25.95 10.92
N ALA A 27 1.35 25.74 12.06
CA ALA A 27 1.16 24.57 12.93
C ALA A 27 0.19 24.83 14.10
N GLN A 28 -0.12 26.10 14.38
CA GLN A 28 -1.10 26.50 15.41
C GLN A 28 -2.50 25.89 15.21
N PRO A 29 -3.04 25.76 13.97
CA PRO A 29 -4.32 25.08 13.75
C PRO A 29 -4.30 23.61 14.19
N ALA A 30 -3.18 22.89 13.97
CA ALA A 30 -3.04 21.49 14.37
C ALA A 30 -2.95 21.33 15.89
N TRP A 31 -2.25 22.25 16.57
CA TRP A 31 -2.14 22.28 18.03
C TRP A 31 -3.49 22.48 18.75
N ASN A 32 -4.36 23.31 18.15
CA ASN A 32 -5.68 23.62 18.70
C ASN A 32 -6.82 22.77 18.13
N HIS A 33 -6.51 21.82 17.25
CA HIS A 33 -7.50 20.93 16.66
C HIS A 33 -8.24 20.12 17.75
N PRO A 34 -9.56 19.88 17.63
CA PRO A 34 -10.31 19.10 18.62
C PRO A 34 -9.83 17.64 18.76
N ALA A 35 -9.17 17.10 17.74
CA ALA A 35 -8.44 15.83 17.79
C ALA A 35 -6.90 16.00 17.78
N GLY A 36 -6.41 17.17 18.21
CA GLY A 36 -5.00 17.53 18.20
C GLY A 36 -4.24 17.06 19.45
N PRO A 37 -2.95 17.41 19.57
CA PRO A 37 -2.02 16.90 20.59
C PRO A 37 -2.43 17.12 22.06
N LYS A 38 -3.39 18.01 22.32
CA LYS A 38 -3.94 18.23 23.67
C LYS A 38 -4.93 17.16 24.09
N THR A 39 -5.39 16.29 23.20
CA THR A 39 -6.51 15.39 23.47
C THR A 39 -6.14 13.92 23.32
N ILE A 40 -6.93 13.06 23.96
CA ILE A 40 -6.79 11.60 23.85
C ILE A 40 -6.96 11.11 22.41
N PHE A 41 -7.68 11.86 21.57
CA PHE A 41 -7.87 11.54 20.16
C PHE A 41 -6.57 11.56 19.36
N PHE A 42 -5.52 12.24 19.83
CA PHE A 42 -4.20 12.21 19.21
C PHE A 42 -3.33 11.08 19.79
N TRP A 43 -3.22 11.01 21.11
CA TRP A 43 -2.30 10.09 21.79
C TRP A 43 -2.76 8.62 21.74
N ALA A 44 -4.05 8.34 21.81
CA ALA A 44 -4.54 6.96 21.76
C ALA A 44 -4.23 6.29 20.41
N PRO A 45 -4.50 6.90 19.25
CA PRO A 45 -4.04 6.36 17.97
C PRO A 45 -2.52 6.23 17.89
N LEU A 46 -1.78 7.25 18.36
CA LEU A 46 -0.31 7.24 18.33
C LEU A 46 0.26 6.01 19.04
N ILE A 47 -0.22 5.72 20.26
CA ILE A 47 0.23 4.54 21.02
C ILE A 47 -0.23 3.25 20.34
N LYS A 48 -1.46 3.20 19.80
CA LYS A 48 -2.00 2.01 19.12
C LYS A 48 -1.16 1.56 17.91
N TRP A 49 -0.32 2.43 17.34
CA TRP A 49 0.62 2.01 16.30
C TRP A 49 1.59 0.91 16.75
N CYS A 50 1.80 0.74 18.06
CA CYS A 50 2.54 -0.41 18.59
C CYS A 50 1.93 -1.76 18.15
N LEU A 51 0.60 -1.84 17.99
CA LEU A 51 -0.08 -3.04 17.51
C LEU A 51 0.22 -3.32 16.03
N VAL A 52 0.30 -2.26 15.21
CA VAL A 52 0.66 -2.40 13.80
C VAL A 52 2.12 -2.85 13.69
N ILE A 53 3.02 -2.24 14.46
CA ILE A 53 4.43 -2.62 14.49
C ILE A 53 4.60 -4.07 14.94
N ALA A 54 3.88 -4.51 15.98
CA ALA A 54 3.88 -5.90 16.41
C ALA A 54 3.33 -6.84 15.32
N GLY A 55 2.24 -6.48 14.65
CA GLY A 55 1.66 -7.25 13.54
C GLY A 55 2.59 -7.37 12.33
N LEU A 56 3.37 -6.33 12.05
CA LEU A 56 4.43 -6.36 11.04
C LEU A 56 5.60 -7.24 11.47
N ALA A 57 6.02 -7.19 12.74
CA ALA A 57 7.06 -8.06 13.27
C ALA A 57 6.66 -9.56 13.20
N ASP A 58 5.37 -9.87 13.36
CA ASP A 58 4.84 -11.23 13.19
C ASP A 58 4.97 -11.76 11.74
N LEU A 59 5.26 -10.92 10.74
CA LEU A 59 5.57 -11.38 9.38
C LEU A 59 6.84 -12.25 9.35
N ALA A 60 7.80 -11.99 10.22
CA ALA A 60 9.00 -12.81 10.36
C ALA A 60 8.75 -14.14 11.07
N ARG A 61 7.61 -14.31 11.74
CA ARG A 61 7.29 -15.52 12.48
C ARG A 61 6.75 -16.62 11.57
N PRO A 62 7.07 -17.90 11.85
CA PRO A 62 6.57 -19.02 11.06
C PRO A 62 5.04 -19.18 11.24
N PRO A 63 4.26 -19.41 10.16
CA PRO A 63 2.79 -19.47 10.20
C PRO A 63 2.20 -20.47 11.20
N GLN A 64 2.95 -21.53 11.53
CA GLN A 64 2.58 -22.56 12.52
C GLN A 64 2.39 -21.98 13.92
N LYS A 65 3.18 -20.96 14.27
CA LYS A 65 3.18 -20.33 15.60
C LYS A 65 2.16 -19.20 15.72
N LEU A 66 1.42 -18.90 14.65
CA LEU A 66 0.40 -17.86 14.65
C LEU A 66 -0.96 -18.43 15.08
N SER A 67 -1.67 -17.68 15.93
CA SER A 67 -3.02 -18.02 16.35
C SER A 67 -4.06 -17.47 15.37
N ALA A 68 -4.89 -18.37 14.84
CA ALA A 68 -5.97 -18.00 13.93
C ALA A 68 -7.05 -17.16 14.65
N SER A 69 -7.42 -17.52 15.88
CA SER A 69 -8.44 -16.82 16.64
C SER A 69 -8.00 -15.41 17.02
N GLN A 70 -6.73 -15.22 17.40
CA GLN A 70 -6.19 -13.88 17.70
C GLN A 70 -6.16 -12.99 16.44
N ASN A 71 -5.70 -13.52 15.30
CA ASN A 71 -5.68 -12.75 14.06
C ASN A 71 -7.08 -12.48 13.48
N ALA A 72 -8.05 -13.38 13.71
CA ALA A 72 -9.46 -13.16 13.40
C ALA A 72 -10.06 -12.05 14.26
N ALA A 73 -9.78 -12.06 15.57
CA ALA A 73 -10.22 -11.00 16.48
C ALA A 73 -9.60 -9.64 16.12
N LEU A 74 -8.30 -9.60 15.81
CA LEU A 74 -7.61 -8.38 15.36
C LEU A 74 -8.15 -7.85 14.04
N THR A 75 -8.46 -8.73 13.09
CA THR A 75 -9.12 -8.36 11.83
C THR A 75 -10.49 -7.75 12.08
N ALA A 76 -11.35 -8.45 12.84
CA ALA A 76 -12.72 -8.01 13.10
C ALA A 76 -12.76 -6.69 13.87
N THR A 77 -11.94 -6.57 14.94
CA THR A 77 -11.86 -5.34 15.72
C THR A 77 -11.31 -4.19 14.87
N GLY A 78 -10.27 -4.43 14.06
CA GLY A 78 -9.74 -3.42 13.13
C GLY A 78 -10.80 -2.91 12.17
N ALA A 79 -11.61 -3.79 11.57
CA ALA A 79 -12.70 -3.40 10.68
C ALA A 79 -13.76 -2.55 11.39
N VAL A 80 -14.25 -3.00 12.55
CA VAL A 80 -15.27 -2.30 13.34
C VAL A 80 -14.79 -0.92 13.77
N TRP A 81 -13.57 -0.82 14.31
CA TRP A 81 -13.03 0.44 14.80
C TRP A 81 -12.65 1.40 13.67
N THR A 82 -12.28 0.88 12.49
CA THR A 82 -12.10 1.71 11.30
C THR A 82 -13.40 2.44 10.96
N ARG A 83 -14.53 1.72 10.89
CA ARG A 83 -15.85 2.33 10.67
C ARG A 83 -16.21 3.31 11.79
N TYR A 84 -16.06 2.89 13.04
CA TYR A 84 -16.45 3.70 14.21
C TYR A 84 -15.74 5.06 14.23
N SER A 85 -14.48 5.12 13.78
CA SER A 85 -13.68 6.34 13.73
C SER A 85 -14.26 7.44 12.82
N PHE A 86 -15.12 7.08 11.86
CA PHE A 86 -15.83 8.02 10.99
C PHE A 86 -17.21 8.43 11.52
N VAL A 87 -17.72 7.74 12.54
CA VAL A 87 -19.04 8.00 13.15
C VAL A 87 -18.92 8.85 14.42
N ILE A 88 -17.79 8.77 15.13
CA ILE A 88 -17.53 9.59 16.30
C ILE A 88 -17.38 11.08 15.95
N ILE A 89 -17.70 11.94 16.91
CA ILE A 89 -17.55 13.39 16.81
C ILE A 89 -16.51 13.85 17.84
N PRO A 90 -15.41 14.49 17.42
CA PRO A 90 -15.01 14.73 16.03
C PRO A 90 -14.55 13.44 15.32
N LYS A 91 -14.65 13.41 13.99
CA LYS A 91 -14.12 12.30 13.17
C LYS A 91 -12.62 12.17 13.37
N ASN A 92 -12.13 10.95 13.55
CA ASN A 92 -10.71 10.70 13.84
C ASN A 92 -10.04 9.84 12.77
N TYR A 93 -9.42 10.50 11.78
CA TYR A 93 -8.72 9.84 10.68
C TYR A 93 -7.48 9.05 11.13
N SER A 94 -6.79 9.51 12.18
CA SER A 94 -5.62 8.81 12.72
C SER A 94 -6.02 7.49 13.37
N LEU A 95 -7.12 7.49 14.13
CA LEU A 95 -7.71 6.28 14.71
C LEU A 95 -8.23 5.34 13.60
N ALA A 96 -8.84 5.87 12.54
CA ALA A 96 -9.27 5.07 11.40
C ALA A 96 -8.09 4.37 10.74
N SER A 97 -7.00 5.11 10.50
CA SER A 97 -5.78 4.61 9.86
C SER A 97 -5.17 3.45 10.66
N VAL A 98 -4.92 3.62 11.96
CA VAL A 98 -4.27 2.58 12.76
C VAL A 98 -5.11 1.29 12.82
N ASN A 99 -6.43 1.38 12.95
CA ASN A 99 -7.30 0.20 12.97
C ASN A 99 -7.39 -0.48 11.60
N PHE A 100 -7.35 0.30 10.51
CA PHE A 100 -7.28 -0.23 9.17
C PHE A 100 -5.99 -1.04 8.96
N PHE A 101 -4.84 -0.52 9.42
CA PHE A 101 -3.58 -1.26 9.34
C PHE A 101 -3.56 -2.50 10.24
N VAL A 102 -4.14 -2.45 11.44
CA VAL A 102 -4.33 -3.64 12.29
C VAL A 102 -5.16 -4.70 11.57
N MET A 103 -6.25 -4.30 10.91
CA MET A 103 -7.07 -5.19 10.09
C MET A 103 -6.26 -5.82 8.95
N CYS A 104 -5.49 -5.02 8.20
CA CYS A 104 -4.64 -5.52 7.11
C CYS A 104 -3.56 -6.48 7.60
N CYS A 105 -2.94 -6.21 8.75
CA CYS A 105 -1.99 -7.13 9.37
C CYS A 105 -2.69 -8.45 9.71
N GLY A 106 -3.83 -8.40 10.42
CA GLY A 106 -4.61 -9.58 10.78
C GLY A 106 -5.04 -10.41 9.57
N LEU A 107 -5.54 -9.77 8.50
CA LEU A 107 -5.91 -10.43 7.26
C LEU A 107 -4.72 -11.11 6.58
N THR A 108 -3.57 -10.44 6.56
CA THR A 108 -2.33 -11.01 6.01
C THR A 108 -1.92 -12.26 6.79
N GLN A 109 -1.96 -12.20 8.12
CA GLN A 109 -1.64 -13.36 8.95
C GLN A 109 -2.65 -14.50 8.78
N LEU A 110 -3.95 -14.20 8.71
CA LEU A 110 -4.99 -15.19 8.41
C LEU A 110 -4.75 -15.86 7.05
N GLY A 111 -4.39 -15.08 6.03
CA GLY A 111 -4.02 -15.60 4.71
C GLY A 111 -2.82 -16.55 4.78
N ARG A 112 -1.77 -16.18 5.52
CA ARG A 112 -0.59 -17.04 5.75
C ARG A 112 -0.96 -18.34 6.49
N ILE A 113 -1.83 -18.26 7.50
CA ILE A 113 -2.31 -19.41 8.25
C ILE A 113 -3.16 -20.32 7.36
N ALA A 114 -4.11 -19.76 6.60
CA ALA A 114 -4.97 -20.52 5.69
C ALA A 114 -4.16 -21.19 4.58
N HIS A 115 -3.18 -20.48 4.02
CA HIS A 115 -2.25 -21.04 3.05
C HIS A 115 -1.51 -22.25 3.64
N TYR A 116 -0.93 -22.10 4.82
CA TYR A 116 -0.15 -23.16 5.45
C TYR A 116 -1.00 -24.36 5.89
N ARG A 117 -2.15 -24.12 6.54
CA ARG A 117 -2.96 -25.18 7.16
C ARG A 117 -3.94 -25.87 6.21
N VAL A 118 -4.37 -25.18 5.15
CA VAL A 118 -5.46 -25.64 4.28
C VAL A 118 -5.00 -25.75 2.83
N LEU A 119 -4.50 -24.67 2.23
CA LEU A 119 -4.22 -24.65 0.79
C LEU A 119 -3.01 -25.52 0.41
N TYR A 120 -1.90 -25.41 1.14
CA TYR A 120 -0.67 -26.13 0.82
C TYR A 120 -0.79 -27.66 0.97
N PRO A 121 -1.50 -28.22 1.98
CA PRO A 121 -1.78 -29.65 2.04
C PRO A 121 -2.68 -30.18 0.92
N ILE A 122 -3.63 -29.38 0.42
CA ILE A 122 -4.56 -29.78 -0.65
C ILE A 122 -3.89 -29.72 -2.03
N LEU A 123 -2.82 -28.93 -2.17
CA LEU A 123 -2.13 -28.74 -3.44
C LEU A 123 -1.52 -30.07 -3.95
N PRO A 124 -1.85 -30.51 -5.18
CA PRO A 124 -1.25 -31.70 -5.76
C PRO A 124 0.28 -31.60 -5.82
N ASP A 125 0.98 -32.73 -5.68
CA ASP A 125 2.45 -32.74 -5.61
C ASP A 125 3.13 -32.13 -6.84
N PHE A 126 2.54 -32.30 -8.02
CA PHE A 126 3.05 -31.66 -9.25
C PHE A 126 2.95 -30.13 -9.24
N ALA A 127 2.01 -29.56 -8.46
CA ALA A 127 1.75 -28.13 -8.42
C ALA A 127 2.59 -27.42 -7.34
N LYS A 128 3.08 -28.12 -6.32
CA LYS A 128 3.94 -27.55 -5.26
C LYS A 128 5.21 -26.89 -5.82
N PRO A 129 5.98 -27.50 -6.75
CA PRO A 129 7.16 -26.85 -7.35
C PRO A 129 6.82 -25.56 -8.11
N ILE A 130 5.68 -25.52 -8.82
CA ILE A 130 5.22 -24.33 -9.55
C ILE A 130 4.82 -23.23 -8.58
N TRP A 131 4.13 -23.61 -7.51
CA TRP A 131 3.69 -22.71 -6.46
C TRP A 131 4.88 -22.08 -5.72
N ASP A 132 5.87 -22.89 -5.36
CA ASP A 132 7.05 -22.48 -4.58
C ASP A 132 8.17 -21.85 -5.39
N HIS A 133 8.04 -21.83 -6.73
CA HIS A 133 9.01 -21.20 -7.61
C HIS A 133 9.27 -19.74 -7.19
N PRO A 134 10.53 -19.24 -7.19
CA PRO A 134 10.86 -17.88 -6.78
C PRO A 134 10.26 -16.79 -7.67
N ALA A 135 9.86 -17.14 -8.89
CA ALA A 135 9.05 -16.31 -9.79
C ALA A 135 7.63 -16.87 -10.00
N GLY A 136 7.14 -17.69 -9.06
CA GLY A 136 5.85 -18.36 -9.12
C GLY A 136 4.69 -17.45 -8.73
N MET A 137 3.48 -18.01 -8.74
CA MET A 137 2.20 -17.29 -8.54
C MET A 137 2.08 -16.56 -7.19
N LYS A 138 2.92 -16.89 -6.21
CA LYS A 138 2.97 -16.16 -4.93
C LYS A 138 3.64 -14.79 -5.03
N THR A 139 4.33 -14.50 -6.13
CA THR A 139 5.29 -13.40 -6.20
C THR A 139 4.88 -12.35 -7.22
N ILE A 140 5.39 -11.13 -7.01
CA ILE A 140 5.23 -10.04 -7.96
C ILE A 140 5.83 -10.36 -9.34
N PHE A 141 6.80 -11.27 -9.40
CA PHE A 141 7.40 -11.72 -10.65
C PHE A 141 6.39 -12.40 -11.59
N PHE A 142 5.33 -12.99 -11.05
CA PHE A 142 4.24 -13.56 -11.84
C PHE A 142 3.16 -12.52 -12.20
N TRP A 143 2.68 -11.77 -11.19
CA TRP A 143 1.53 -10.87 -11.38
C TRP A 143 1.88 -9.55 -12.08
N ALA A 144 3.08 -9.00 -11.88
CA ALA A 144 3.44 -7.73 -12.51
C ALA A 144 3.46 -7.81 -14.04
N PRO A 145 4.07 -8.82 -14.68
CA PRO A 145 3.94 -9.00 -16.13
C PRO A 145 2.50 -9.16 -16.57
N LEU A 146 1.71 -9.99 -15.86
CA LEU A 146 0.32 -10.26 -16.20
C LEU A 146 -0.52 -8.97 -16.25
N ILE A 147 -0.39 -8.11 -15.25
CA ILE A 147 -1.10 -6.83 -15.20
C ILE A 147 -0.56 -5.86 -16.26
N LYS A 148 0.77 -5.82 -16.45
CA LYS A 148 1.41 -4.91 -17.42
C LYS A 148 1.05 -5.21 -18.88
N TRP A 149 0.62 -6.43 -19.22
CA TRP A 149 0.05 -6.69 -20.54
C TRP A 149 -1.14 -5.79 -20.88
N GLY A 150 -1.87 -5.28 -19.87
CA GLY A 150 -2.90 -4.27 -20.09
C GLY A 150 -2.38 -2.98 -20.74
N LEU A 151 -1.14 -2.56 -20.43
CA LEU A 151 -0.51 -1.40 -21.07
C LEU A 151 -0.16 -1.67 -22.54
N VAL A 152 0.28 -2.89 -22.85
CA VAL A 152 0.56 -3.29 -24.23
C VAL A 152 -0.74 -3.27 -25.04
N ILE A 153 -1.82 -3.85 -24.51
CA ILE A 153 -3.13 -3.86 -25.16
C ILE A 153 -3.64 -2.42 -25.38
N ALA A 154 -3.52 -1.56 -24.37
CA ALA A 154 -3.88 -0.15 -24.51
C ALA A 154 -3.07 0.55 -25.61
N GLY A 155 -1.74 0.34 -25.65
CA GLY A 155 -0.88 0.91 -26.68
C GLY A 155 -1.19 0.41 -28.09
N LEU A 156 -1.60 -0.85 -28.24
CA LEU A 156 -2.07 -1.41 -29.51
C LEU A 156 -3.43 -0.83 -29.90
N ALA A 157 -4.37 -0.69 -28.97
CA ALA A 157 -5.66 -0.06 -29.24
C ALA A 157 -5.51 1.41 -29.68
N ASP A 158 -4.51 2.11 -29.14
CA ASP A 158 -4.18 3.48 -29.55
C ASP A 158 -3.64 3.57 -30.99
N LEU A 159 -3.26 2.47 -31.64
CA LEU A 159 -2.90 2.49 -33.07
C LEU A 159 -4.10 2.84 -33.97
N ALA A 160 -5.33 2.57 -33.52
CA ALA A 160 -6.53 2.97 -34.22
C ALA A 160 -6.86 4.47 -34.05
N ARG A 161 -6.23 5.15 -33.08
CA ARG A 161 -6.48 6.58 -32.85
C ARG A 161 -5.76 7.44 -33.89
N PRO A 162 -6.34 8.58 -34.29
CA PRO A 162 -5.72 9.49 -35.23
C PRO A 162 -4.47 10.15 -34.62
N PRO A 163 -3.36 10.30 -35.38
CA PRO A 163 -2.08 10.77 -34.85
C PRO A 163 -2.10 12.14 -34.18
N GLU A 164 -2.99 13.05 -34.59
CA GLU A 164 -3.10 14.40 -34.03
C GLU A 164 -3.60 14.43 -32.57
N LYS A 165 -4.26 13.37 -32.11
CA LYS A 165 -4.75 13.24 -30.72
C LYS A 165 -3.73 12.60 -29.79
N LEU A 166 -2.56 12.20 -30.32
CA LEU A 166 -1.54 11.52 -29.55
C LEU A 166 -0.51 12.51 -29.01
N SER A 167 -0.15 12.33 -27.73
CA SER A 167 0.88 13.15 -27.10
C SER A 167 2.28 12.60 -27.42
N PRO A 168 3.19 13.39 -28.04
CA PRO A 168 4.56 12.96 -28.29
C PRO A 168 5.33 12.67 -26.99
N THR A 169 5.13 13.48 -25.94
CA THR A 169 5.85 13.36 -24.67
C THR A 169 5.43 12.10 -23.90
N GLN A 170 4.15 11.75 -23.93
CA GLN A 170 3.67 10.51 -23.31
C GLN A 170 4.22 9.28 -24.04
N ASN A 171 4.21 9.27 -25.37
CA ASN A 171 4.73 8.14 -26.16
C ASN A 171 6.26 8.02 -26.04
N ALA A 172 6.98 9.13 -25.94
CA ALA A 172 8.42 9.14 -25.62
C ALA A 172 8.71 8.59 -24.24
N ALA A 173 7.91 8.96 -23.22
CA ALA A 173 8.04 8.42 -21.88
C ALA A 173 7.77 6.91 -21.84
N LEU A 174 6.74 6.43 -22.56
CA LEU A 174 6.43 5.00 -22.69
C LEU A 174 7.56 4.23 -23.40
N ALA A 175 8.12 4.79 -24.47
CA ALA A 175 9.27 4.21 -25.16
C ALA A 175 10.50 4.08 -24.23
N ALA A 176 10.88 5.18 -23.59
CA ALA A 176 12.04 5.23 -22.70
C ALA A 176 11.88 4.32 -21.47
N THR A 177 10.71 4.37 -20.81
CA THR A 177 10.44 3.51 -19.65
C THR A 177 10.43 2.04 -20.06
N GLY A 178 9.82 1.69 -21.21
CA GLY A 178 9.85 0.35 -21.76
C GLY A 178 11.29 -0.18 -21.92
N ALA A 179 12.17 0.60 -22.54
CA ALA A 179 13.57 0.23 -22.73
C ALA A 179 14.33 0.00 -21.40
N ILE A 180 14.19 0.93 -20.45
CA ILE A 180 14.83 0.84 -19.13
C ILE A 180 14.36 -0.41 -18.39
N TRP A 181 13.05 -0.65 -18.35
CA TRP A 181 12.47 -1.78 -17.63
C TRP A 181 12.73 -3.12 -18.32
N THR A 182 12.86 -3.16 -19.65
CA THR A 182 13.34 -4.35 -20.36
C THR A 182 14.73 -4.74 -19.88
N ARG A 183 15.67 -3.79 -19.83
CA ARG A 183 17.03 -4.04 -19.32
C ARG A 183 17.00 -4.45 -17.84
N TYR A 184 16.23 -3.75 -17.02
CA TYR A 184 16.13 -4.03 -15.59
C TYR A 184 15.62 -5.46 -15.30
N SER A 185 14.71 -5.98 -16.14
CA SER A 185 14.14 -7.32 -16.00
C SER A 185 15.16 -8.46 -16.12
N PHE A 186 16.32 -8.21 -16.74
CA PHE A 186 17.43 -9.16 -16.83
C PHE A 186 18.47 -9.02 -15.71
N VAL A 187 18.39 -7.94 -14.92
CA VAL A 187 19.30 -7.65 -13.80
C VAL A 187 18.72 -8.10 -12.47
N ILE A 188 17.39 -8.09 -12.33
CA ILE A 188 16.72 -8.61 -11.15
C ILE A 188 16.92 -10.12 -10.98
N ILE A 189 16.92 -10.56 -9.71
CA ILE A 189 17.06 -11.97 -9.34
C ILE A 189 15.75 -12.42 -8.67
N PRO A 190 15.08 -13.46 -9.19
CA PRO A 190 15.37 -14.19 -10.43
C PRO A 190 15.12 -13.34 -11.69
N LYS A 191 15.81 -13.66 -12.79
CA LYS A 191 15.58 -12.97 -14.08
C LYS A 191 14.13 -13.17 -14.55
N ASN A 192 13.49 -12.11 -15.03
CA ASN A 192 12.08 -12.16 -15.42
C ASN A 192 11.88 -11.88 -16.92
N TYR A 193 11.89 -12.94 -17.72
CA TYR A 193 11.70 -12.84 -19.17
C TYR A 193 10.30 -12.33 -19.56
N SER A 194 9.27 -12.69 -18.80
CA SER A 194 7.90 -12.21 -19.05
C SER A 194 7.79 -10.70 -18.82
N LEU A 195 8.42 -10.21 -17.74
CA LEU A 195 8.52 -8.77 -17.48
C LEU A 195 9.34 -8.05 -18.56
N ALA A 196 10.44 -8.65 -19.02
CA ALA A 196 11.25 -8.08 -20.09
C ALA A 196 10.42 -7.92 -21.39
N SER A 197 9.64 -8.96 -21.72
CA SER A 197 8.76 -8.99 -22.90
C SER A 197 7.71 -7.88 -22.86
N VAL A 198 6.95 -7.73 -21.76
CA VAL A 198 5.92 -6.68 -21.69
C VAL A 198 6.49 -5.28 -21.82
N ASN A 199 7.61 -4.97 -21.18
CA ASN A 199 8.22 -3.64 -21.27
C ASN A 199 8.83 -3.42 -22.67
N PHE A 200 9.28 -4.47 -23.35
CA PHE A 200 9.75 -4.39 -24.72
C PHE A 200 8.59 -4.05 -25.67
N PHE A 201 7.42 -4.68 -25.49
CA PHE A 201 6.25 -4.33 -26.30
C PHE A 201 5.70 -2.93 -25.99
N VAL A 202 5.75 -2.47 -24.74
CA VAL A 202 5.44 -1.06 -24.39
C VAL A 202 6.41 -0.10 -25.06
N MET A 203 7.70 -0.46 -25.12
CA MET A 203 8.69 0.34 -25.85
C MET A 203 8.33 0.42 -27.33
N CYS A 204 8.07 -0.72 -27.98
CA CYS A 204 7.74 -0.79 -29.40
C CYS A 204 6.45 -0.03 -29.74
N SER A 205 5.42 -0.11 -28.90
CA SER A 205 4.19 0.66 -29.12
C SER A 205 4.44 2.16 -29.01
N GLY A 206 5.18 2.61 -27.99
CA GLY A 206 5.58 4.02 -27.84
C GLY A 206 6.39 4.54 -29.04
N VAL A 207 7.38 3.77 -29.51
CA VAL A 207 8.18 4.12 -30.70
C VAL A 207 7.30 4.16 -31.96
N GLY A 208 6.43 3.17 -32.15
CA GLY A 208 5.51 3.14 -33.29
C GLY A 208 4.60 4.37 -33.33
N GLN A 209 4.08 4.80 -32.18
CA GLN A 209 3.26 6.01 -32.09
C GLN A 209 4.06 7.28 -32.37
N LEU A 210 5.32 7.37 -31.90
CA LEU A 210 6.20 8.49 -32.24
C LEU A 210 6.46 8.58 -33.74
N CYS A 211 6.71 7.45 -34.40
CA CYS A 211 6.87 7.41 -35.86
C CYS A 211 5.60 7.88 -36.59
N ARG A 212 4.42 7.44 -36.14
CA ARG A 212 3.13 7.90 -36.70
C ARG A 212 2.92 9.40 -36.54
N ILE A 213 3.26 9.96 -35.37
CA ILE A 213 3.18 11.40 -35.11
C ILE A 213 4.18 12.16 -35.99
N ALA A 214 5.41 11.66 -36.11
CA ALA A 214 6.47 12.29 -36.88
C ALA A 214 6.17 12.31 -38.39
N HIS A 215 5.55 11.26 -38.93
CA HIS A 215 5.11 11.23 -40.33
C HIS A 215 3.90 12.14 -40.58
N TYR A 216 3.05 12.36 -39.58
CA TYR A 216 1.89 13.23 -39.71
C TYR A 216 2.25 14.72 -39.69
N ARG A 217 3.31 15.10 -38.96
CA ARG A 217 3.80 16.48 -38.83
C ARG A 217 4.72 16.86 -39.98
#